data_AF-A0A5S3RNA4-F1
#
_entry.id   AF-A0A5S3RNA4-F1
#
_cell.length_a   1.000
_cell.length_b   1.000
_cell.length_c   1.000
_cell.angle_alpha   90.00
_cell.angle_beta   90.00
_cell.angle_gamma   90.00
#
_symmetry.space_group_name_H-M   'P 1'
#
loop_
_entity.id
_entity.type
_entity.pdbx_description
1 polymer ?
#
loop_
_entity_poly.entity_id
_entity_poly.type
_entity_poly.pdbx_seq_one_letter_code
_entity_poly.pdbx_strand_id
1 'polypeptide(L)'
;MWEGRYKSQALLDQAAVLSCMAYVDLNPIRANIADTLEDSDFTSIQERIAHFKAFTADVMKANKPLKQKDNIQHESQPAQLKPFGGNDIKHTIPFALLDYIELVDWSGRHIDPKKKG
;
A
#
# COMPACT_ATOMS: atom_id res chain seq x y z
N MET A 1 27.29 9.00 5.31
CA MET A 1 28.26 8.64 4.27
C MET A 1 27.65 7.48 3.50
N TRP A 2 27.41 7.62 2.19
CA TRP A 2 26.80 6.57 1.37
C TRP A 2 27.87 5.51 1.06
N GLU A 3 27.72 4.29 1.58
CA GLU A 3 28.65 3.18 1.27
C GLU A 3 28.34 2.59 -0.12
N GLY A 4 29.35 2.07 -0.84
CA GLY A 4 29.24 1.59 -2.23
C GLY A 4 28.40 0.33 -2.47
N ARG A 5 27.35 0.07 -1.68
CA ARG A 5 26.53 -1.16 -1.71
C ARG A 5 25.16 -0.98 -2.40
N TYR A 6 24.89 0.17 -3.02
CA TYR A 6 23.62 0.41 -3.69
C TYR A 6 23.57 -0.31 -5.03
N LYS A 7 22.54 -1.13 -5.24
CA LYS A 7 22.27 -1.84 -6.48
C LYS A 7 20.94 -1.37 -7.06
N SER A 8 20.92 -1.07 -8.35
CA SER A 8 19.67 -0.82 -9.10
C SER A 8 19.25 -2.09 -9.82
N GLN A 9 17.98 -2.46 -9.70
CA GLN A 9 17.36 -3.59 -10.39
C GLN A 9 16.09 -3.11 -11.07
N ALA A 10 15.98 -3.34 -12.38
CA ALA A 10 14.75 -3.04 -13.11
C ALA A 10 13.66 -4.06 -12.75
N LEU A 11 12.45 -3.57 -12.46
CA LEU A 11 11.23 -4.36 -12.28
C LEU A 11 10.45 -4.30 -13.59
N LEU A 12 10.28 -5.45 -14.25
CA LEU A 12 9.78 -5.52 -15.63
C LEU A 12 8.31 -5.92 -15.73
N ASP A 13 7.70 -6.36 -14.64
CA ASP A 13 6.31 -6.76 -14.58
C ASP A 13 5.59 -6.15 -13.35
N GLN A 14 4.26 -6.18 -13.41
CA GLN A 14 3.41 -5.64 -12.34
C GLN A 14 3.55 -6.45 -11.05
N ALA A 15 3.73 -7.77 -11.17
CA ALA A 15 3.91 -8.66 -10.03
C ALA A 15 5.18 -8.35 -9.23
N ALA A 16 6.30 -8.06 -9.90
CA ALA A 16 7.53 -7.65 -9.23
C ALA A 16 7.38 -6.28 -8.57
N VAL A 17 6.68 -5.32 -9.20
CA VAL A 17 6.37 -4.03 -8.57
C VAL A 17 5.56 -4.22 -7.28
N LEU A 18 4.47 -4.97 -7.33
CA LEU A 18 3.63 -5.24 -6.14
C LEU A 18 4.41 -5.98 -5.05
N SER A 19 5.22 -6.96 -5.44
CA SER A 19 6.05 -7.73 -4.50
C SER A 19 7.08 -6.83 -3.82
N CYS A 20 7.73 -5.92 -4.56
CA CYS A 20 8.67 -4.96 -3.99
C CYS A 20 7.99 -3.95 -3.07
N MET A 21 6.81 -3.46 -3.43
CA MET A 21 6.03 -2.58 -2.55
C MET A 21 5.66 -3.29 -1.24
N ALA A 22 5.09 -4.49 -1.34
CA ALA A 22 4.71 -5.31 -0.19
C ALA A 22 5.92 -5.65 0.69
N TYR A 23 7.08 -5.93 0.07
CA TYR A 23 8.32 -6.17 0.80
C TYR A 23 8.70 -4.98 1.67
N VAL A 24 8.68 -3.76 1.12
CA VAL A 24 9.04 -2.53 1.83
C VAL A 24 8.03 -2.22 2.93
N ASP A 25 6.73 -2.30 2.61
CA ASP A 25 5.66 -2.02 3.55
C ASP A 25 5.66 -3.02 4.73
N LEU A 26 6.12 -4.27 4.54
CA LEU A 26 6.27 -5.26 5.60
C LEU A 26 7.59 -5.17 6.38
N ASN A 27 8.53 -4.30 6.00
CA ASN A 27 9.81 -4.21 6.69
C ASN A 27 9.68 -3.86 8.18
N PRO A 28 8.83 -2.90 8.60
CA PRO A 28 8.66 -2.60 10.03
C PRO A 28 8.11 -3.79 10.83
N ILE A 29 7.20 -4.58 10.23
CA ILE A 29 6.66 -5.80 10.84
C ILE A 29 7.77 -6.84 11.00
N ARG A 30 8.56 -7.09 9.95
CA ARG A 30 9.69 -8.04 9.97
C ARG A 30 10.79 -7.64 10.95
N ALA A 31 11.03 -6.34 11.08
CA ALA A 31 11.98 -5.76 12.02
C ALA A 31 11.46 -5.75 13.46
N ASN A 32 10.20 -6.15 13.70
CA ASN A 32 9.53 -6.11 14.99
C ASN A 32 9.48 -4.69 15.59
N ILE A 33 9.30 -3.69 14.71
CA ILE A 33 9.13 -2.27 15.06
C ILE A 33 7.63 -1.91 15.14
N ALA A 34 6.79 -2.62 14.39
CA ALA A 34 5.34 -2.45 14.39
C ALA A 34 4.64 -3.81 14.39
N ASP A 35 3.48 -3.90 15.06
CA ASP A 35 2.68 -5.12 15.14
C ASP A 35 1.58 -5.17 14.07
N THR A 36 1.18 -4.01 13.54
CA THR A 36 0.12 -3.86 12.53
C THR A 36 0.58 -2.93 11.40
N LEU A 37 -0.10 -3.01 10.25
CA LEU A 37 0.16 -2.13 9.09
C LEU A 37 -0.24 -0.68 9.37
N GLU A 38 -1.10 -0.45 10.35
CA GLU A 38 -1.47 0.88 10.82
C GLU A 38 -0.39 1.52 11.69
N ASP A 39 0.34 0.72 12.44
CA ASP A 39 1.41 1.16 13.34
C ASP A 39 2.78 1.20 12.65
N SER A 40 2.86 0.79 11.38
CA SER A 40 4.09 0.84 10.59
C SER A 40 4.38 2.27 10.10
N ASP A 41 4.94 3.07 11.00
CA ASP A 41 5.26 4.48 10.75
C ASP A 41 6.13 4.70 9.51
N PHE A 42 5.81 5.78 8.78
CA PHE A 42 6.54 6.23 7.59
C PHE A 42 6.54 5.22 6.43
N THR A 43 5.50 4.39 6.33
CA THR A 43 5.29 3.47 5.21
C THR A 43 4.18 3.94 4.27
N SER A 44 4.27 3.52 3.01
CA SER A 44 3.26 3.87 2.02
C SER A 44 1.91 3.21 2.31
N ILE A 45 1.91 2.03 2.93
CA ILE A 45 0.68 1.33 3.31
C ILE A 45 -0.05 2.01 4.46
N GLN A 46 0.67 2.52 5.46
CA GLN A 46 0.07 3.27 6.57
C GLN A 46 -0.68 4.50 6.03
N GLU A 47 -0.02 5.30 5.19
CA GLU A 47 -0.64 6.50 4.60
C GLU A 47 -1.91 6.17 3.80
N ARG A 48 -1.86 5.09 3.02
CA ARG A 48 -3.02 4.61 2.24
C ARG A 48 -4.18 4.19 3.14
N ILE A 49 -3.91 3.42 4.20
CA ILE A 49 -4.94 2.97 5.14
C ILE A 49 -5.56 4.17 5.87
N ALA A 50 -4.73 5.10 6.36
CA ALA A 50 -5.20 6.29 7.06
C ALA A 50 -6.12 7.15 6.16
N HIS A 51 -5.71 7.39 4.92
CA HIS A 51 -6.49 8.16 3.96
C HIS A 51 -7.80 7.46 3.58
N PHE A 52 -7.76 6.14 3.38
CA PHE A 52 -8.95 5.35 3.07
C PHE A 52 -9.96 5.38 4.24
N LYS A 53 -9.49 5.21 5.48
CA LYS A 53 -10.33 5.31 6.69
C LYS A 53 -10.97 6.70 6.82
N ALA A 54 -10.20 7.77 6.64
CA ALA A 54 -10.73 9.14 6.65
C ALA A 54 -11.80 9.36 5.57
N PHE A 55 -11.51 8.94 4.33
CA PHE A 55 -12.44 9.06 3.22
C PHE A 55 -13.76 8.31 3.47
N THR A 56 -13.69 7.06 3.94
CA THR A 56 -14.90 6.27 4.25
C THR A 56 -15.74 6.90 5.37
N ALA A 57 -15.10 7.45 6.41
CA ALA A 57 -15.79 8.14 7.49
C ALA A 57 -16.53 9.40 6.99
N ASP A 58 -15.93 10.17 6.09
CA ASP A 58 -16.53 11.37 5.52
C ASP A 58 -17.71 11.03 4.59
N VAL A 59 -17.58 9.98 3.77
CA VAL A 59 -18.67 9.48 2.91
C VAL A 59 -19.86 9.04 3.75
N MET A 60 -19.62 8.30 4.84
CA MET A 60 -20.67 7.86 5.77
C MET A 60 -21.37 9.03 6.46
N LYS A 61 -20.63 10.06 6.91
CA LYS A 61 -21.22 11.25 7.54
C LYS A 61 -22.06 12.09 6.58
N ALA A 62 -21.64 12.17 5.31
CA ALA A 62 -22.28 13.04 4.32
C ALA A 62 -23.56 12.45 3.68
N ASN A 63 -23.94 11.19 3.99
CA ASN A 63 -25.00 10.45 3.28
C ASN A 63 -24.88 10.56 1.75
N LYS A 64 -23.65 10.71 1.25
CA LYS A 64 -23.38 11.01 -0.15
C LYS A 64 -23.45 9.69 -0.93
N PRO A 65 -24.25 9.57 -2.00
CA PRO A 65 -24.20 8.39 -2.82
C PRO A 65 -22.78 8.24 -3.37
N LEU A 66 -22.20 7.03 -3.24
CA LEU A 66 -20.91 6.68 -3.82
C LEU A 66 -20.95 7.06 -5.31
N LYS A 67 -20.24 8.14 -5.68
CA LYS A 67 -20.10 8.55 -7.09
C LYS A 67 -19.42 7.43 -7.87
N GLN A 68 -19.64 7.35 -9.16
CA GLN A 68 -19.12 6.31 -10.07
C GLN A 68 -17.70 5.79 -9.74
N LYS A 69 -17.52 4.47 -9.79
CA LYS A 69 -16.32 3.68 -9.37
C LYS A 69 -14.96 4.26 -9.77
N ASP A 70 -14.90 5.04 -10.85
CA ASP A 70 -13.65 5.57 -11.40
C ASP A 70 -13.15 6.84 -10.65
N ASN A 71 -14.06 7.66 -10.10
CA ASN A 71 -13.66 8.86 -9.34
C ASN A 71 -13.36 8.56 -7.87
N ILE A 72 -13.98 7.54 -7.28
CA ILE A 72 -13.75 7.15 -5.87
C ILE A 72 -12.31 6.74 -5.65
N GLN A 73 -11.71 6.04 -6.62
CA GLN A 73 -10.36 5.47 -6.46
C GLN A 73 -9.31 6.55 -6.24
N HIS A 74 -9.45 7.72 -6.87
CA HIS A 74 -8.48 8.81 -6.74
C HIS A 74 -8.68 9.63 -5.46
N GLU A 75 -9.94 9.90 -5.09
CA GLU A 75 -10.27 10.66 -3.87
C GLU A 75 -10.07 9.85 -2.58
N SER A 76 -10.08 8.52 -2.65
CA SER A 76 -9.83 7.66 -1.49
C SER A 76 -8.34 7.40 -1.24
N GLN A 77 -7.43 7.95 -2.05
CA GLN A 77 -6.00 7.68 -2.00
C GLN A 77 -5.15 8.94 -1.78
N PRO A 78 -4.01 8.82 -1.10
CA PRO A 78 -3.14 9.97 -0.81
C PRO A 78 -2.50 10.54 -2.08
N ALA A 79 -2.54 11.87 -2.22
CA ALA A 79 -2.08 12.58 -3.43
C ALA A 79 -0.57 12.46 -3.72
N GLN A 80 0.25 12.17 -2.70
CA GLN A 80 1.71 12.04 -2.84
C GLN A 80 2.14 10.65 -3.33
N LEU A 81 1.24 9.66 -3.26
CA LEU A 81 1.54 8.30 -3.68
C LEU A 81 0.90 8.01 -5.03
N LYS A 82 1.56 7.17 -5.84
CA LYS A 82 0.98 6.71 -7.09
C LYS A 82 -0.32 5.95 -6.81
N PRO A 83 -1.46 6.36 -7.40
CA PRO A 83 -2.75 5.75 -7.09
C PRO A 83 -2.87 4.36 -7.71
N PHE A 84 -3.60 3.48 -7.04
CA PHE A 84 -4.13 2.24 -7.60
C PHE A 84 -5.34 2.55 -8.48
N GLY A 85 -5.37 2.00 -9.70
CA GLY A 85 -6.43 2.27 -10.68
C GLY A 85 -7.06 1.03 -11.29
N GLY A 86 -6.66 -0.19 -10.89
CA GLY A 86 -7.06 -1.38 -11.65
C GLY A 86 -6.48 -1.42 -13.07
N ASN A 87 -6.92 -2.40 -13.87
CA ASN A 87 -6.32 -2.67 -15.17
C ASN A 87 -6.53 -1.52 -16.16
N ASP A 88 -5.49 -1.21 -16.93
CA ASP A 88 -5.51 -0.28 -18.08
C ASP A 88 -5.76 1.21 -17.78
N ILE A 89 -5.76 1.64 -16.51
CA ILE A 89 -5.78 3.08 -16.19
C ILE A 89 -4.37 3.67 -16.25
N LYS A 90 -4.16 4.59 -17.20
CA LYS A 90 -2.88 5.26 -17.42
C LYS A 90 -2.41 6.00 -16.16
N HIS A 91 -1.10 5.96 -15.89
CA HIS A 91 -0.44 6.60 -14.73
C HIS A 91 -0.82 6.03 -13.35
N THR A 92 -1.52 4.89 -13.29
CA THR A 92 -1.86 4.23 -12.02
C THR A 92 -1.03 2.96 -11.80
N ILE A 93 -1.16 2.38 -10.61
CA ILE A 93 -0.74 1.01 -10.33
C ILE A 93 -1.90 0.10 -10.77
N PRO A 94 -1.65 -0.84 -11.70
CA PRO A 94 -2.68 -1.70 -12.30
C PRO A 94 -3.07 -2.83 -11.36
N PHE A 95 -3.63 -2.46 -10.22
CA PHE A 95 -4.11 -3.34 -9.16
C PHE A 95 -5.15 -2.56 -8.35
N ALA A 96 -6.01 -3.24 -7.59
CA ALA A 96 -6.95 -2.55 -6.70
C ALA A 96 -6.30 -2.25 -5.34
N LEU A 97 -6.63 -1.10 -4.74
CA LEU A 97 -6.09 -0.73 -3.43
C LEU A 97 -6.48 -1.72 -2.33
N LEU A 98 -7.75 -2.15 -2.31
CA LEU A 98 -8.25 -3.07 -1.28
C LEU A 98 -7.57 -4.44 -1.39
N ASP A 99 -7.49 -4.98 -2.61
CA ASP A 99 -6.78 -6.23 -2.88
C ASP A 99 -5.30 -6.13 -2.47
N TYR A 100 -4.67 -4.96 -2.64
CA TYR A 100 -3.29 -4.74 -2.19
C TYR A 100 -3.17 -4.80 -0.67
N ILE A 101 -4.03 -4.07 0.05
CA ILE A 101 -4.01 -4.05 1.51
C ILE A 101 -4.26 -5.46 2.07
N GLU A 102 -5.22 -6.19 1.50
CA GLU A 102 -5.51 -7.58 1.88
C GLU A 102 -4.31 -8.50 1.62
N LEU A 103 -3.68 -8.39 0.44
CA LEU A 103 -2.50 -9.15 0.09
C LEU A 103 -1.35 -8.93 1.10
N VAL A 104 -1.10 -7.66 1.46
CA VAL A 104 -0.02 -7.31 2.38
C VAL A 104 -0.34 -7.76 3.81
N ASP A 105 -1.58 -7.56 4.29
CA ASP A 105 -2.01 -8.03 5.62
C ASP A 105 -1.91 -9.54 5.73
N TRP A 106 -2.44 -10.28 4.74
CA TRP A 106 -2.34 -11.73 4.71
C TRP A 106 -0.87 -12.17 4.71
N SER A 107 -0.02 -11.54 3.89
CA SER A 107 1.41 -11.85 3.83
C SER A 107 2.11 -11.53 5.16
N GLY A 108 1.73 -10.45 5.83
CA GLY A 108 2.29 -10.02 7.11
C GLY A 108 2.02 -11.00 8.24
N ARG A 109 0.80 -11.54 8.32
CA ARG A 109 0.41 -12.53 9.34
C ARG A 109 1.13 -13.88 9.20
N HIS A 110 1.63 -14.19 8.01
CA HIS A 110 2.37 -15.43 7.73
C HIS A 110 3.90 -15.26 7.86
N ILE A 111 4.38 -14.11 8.35
CA ILE A 111 5.79 -13.91 8.66
C ILE A 111 6.13 -14.70 9.93
N ASP A 112 7.01 -15.69 9.79
CA ASP A 112 7.53 -16.45 10.93
C ASP A 112 8.37 -15.52 11.83
N PRO A 113 8.01 -15.33 13.12
CA PRO A 113 8.74 -14.45 14.04
C PRO A 113 10.20 -14.88 14.26
N LYS A 114 10.57 -16.11 13.88
CA LYS A 114 11.94 -16.63 13.97
C LYS A 114 12.79 -16.32 12.73
N LYS A 115 12.21 -15.88 11.61
CA LYS A 115 12.96 -15.46 10.42
C LYS A 115 13.20 -13.96 10.45
N LYS A 116 14.30 -13.56 11.09
CA LYS A 116 14.86 -12.23 10.93
C LYS A 116 15.64 -12.20 9.62
N GLY A 117 15.23 -11.32 8.71
CA GLY A 117 16.00 -10.99 7.50
C GLY A 117 17.26 -10.23 7.82
#